data_AF-A0A7C4TMI1-F1
#
_entry.id   AF-A0A7C4TMI1-F1
#
_cell.length_a   1.000
_cell.length_b   1.000
_cell.length_c   1.000
_cell.angle_alpha   90.00
_cell.angle_beta   90.00
_cell.angle_gamma   90.00
#
_symmetry.space_group_name_H-M   'P 1'
#
loop_
_entity.id
_entity.type
_entity.pdbx_description
1 polymer ?
#
loop_
_entity_poly.entity_id
_entity_poly.type
_entity_poly.pdbx_seq_one_letter_code
_entity_poly.pdbx_strand_id
1 'polypeptide(L)'
;MMLSFEDYIELRRNLNRISDFDRFKFPRGILHAILMQKKVESVKRKYHLFSGRTKEILEFWKEKKRFPEWLTLTPVLKVRLLLKGMDFTTKQINKALRSPNELEDELSKVVYNAVSRDFVYSPIAAKLQGVLGKIGERIIEEKLKDLGIEFKTEKELKTQKTPDFFFEEPLELFGRKIRWIESKALFADLRTYELYRKKQISKYQELFGDGIVVYWRGCIKGLPVSDGSEFDGDLKRKLLEMSLFFSKSEEIDGDPLKLAEEFIGDYITKDTFPYNREAVRILRNMGFRVLFRET
;
A
#
# COMPACT_ATOMS: atom_id res chain seq x y z
N MET A 1 -14.45 -5.86 7.07
CA MET A 1 -14.72 -7.32 7.04
C MET A 1 -13.82 -8.02 8.05
N MET A 2 -14.39 -8.87 8.91
CA MET A 2 -13.65 -9.70 9.87
C MET A 2 -13.45 -11.12 9.33
N LEU A 3 -12.22 -11.63 9.38
CA LEU A 3 -11.87 -13.00 8.99
C LEU A 3 -11.72 -13.89 10.22
N SER A 4 -12.11 -15.17 10.12
CA SER A 4 -11.71 -16.16 11.12
C SER A 4 -10.18 -16.35 11.10
N PHE A 5 -9.62 -16.89 12.18
CA PHE A 5 -8.18 -17.15 12.24
C PHE A 5 -7.79 -18.25 11.23
N GLU A 6 -8.63 -19.26 11.08
CA GLU A 6 -8.48 -20.37 10.14
C GLU A 6 -8.46 -19.88 8.69
N ASP A 7 -9.46 -19.08 8.29
CA ASP A 7 -9.53 -18.49 6.95
C ASP A 7 -8.30 -17.65 6.67
N TYR A 8 -7.88 -16.80 7.62
CA TYR A 8 -6.69 -15.98 7.46
C TYR A 8 -5.42 -16.83 7.24
N ILE A 9 -5.25 -17.91 8.00
CA ILE A 9 -4.09 -18.81 7.85
C ILE A 9 -4.12 -19.51 6.48
N GLU A 10 -5.28 -20.01 6.05
CA GLU A 10 -5.44 -20.63 4.74
C GLU A 10 -5.12 -19.64 3.61
N LEU A 11 -5.71 -18.43 3.67
CA LEU A 11 -5.46 -17.37 2.71
C LEU A 11 -3.97 -17.04 2.65
N ARG A 12 -3.35 -16.82 3.82
CA ARG A 12 -1.95 -16.42 3.90
C ARG A 12 -1.00 -17.50 3.38
N ARG A 13 -1.33 -18.79 3.53
CA ARG A 13 -0.55 -19.90 2.96
C ARG A 13 -0.63 -19.90 1.44
N ASN A 14 -1.84 -19.79 0.88
CA ASN A 14 -2.10 -20.00 -0.54
C ASN A 14 -1.95 -18.74 -1.40
N LEU A 15 -1.97 -17.54 -0.81
CA LEU A 15 -1.84 -16.28 -1.52
C LEU A 15 -0.37 -15.88 -1.72
N ASN A 16 0.15 -16.00 -2.95
CA ASN A 16 1.58 -15.85 -3.24
C ASN A 16 1.91 -14.75 -4.27
N ARG A 17 0.96 -14.42 -5.13
CA ARG A 17 1.06 -13.41 -6.19
C ARG A 17 -0.31 -12.78 -6.48
N ILE A 18 -0.32 -11.64 -7.17
CA ILE A 18 -1.55 -10.89 -7.49
C ILE A 18 -2.51 -11.71 -8.36
N SER A 19 -1.99 -12.56 -9.26
CA SER A 19 -2.83 -13.43 -10.11
C SER A 19 -3.53 -14.53 -9.31
N ASP A 20 -3.23 -14.72 -8.03
CA ASP A 20 -3.97 -15.64 -7.18
C ASP A 20 -5.26 -14.98 -6.64
N PHE A 21 -5.44 -13.66 -6.75
CA PHE A 21 -6.57 -12.95 -6.13
C PHE A 21 -7.93 -13.47 -6.58
N ASP A 22 -8.09 -13.80 -7.85
CA ASP A 22 -9.37 -14.25 -8.41
C ASP A 22 -9.73 -15.69 -7.99
N ARG A 23 -8.85 -16.40 -7.28
CA ARG A 23 -9.10 -17.72 -6.70
C ARG A 23 -9.81 -17.67 -5.35
N PHE A 24 -9.84 -16.49 -4.72
CA PHE A 24 -10.38 -16.31 -3.37
C PHE A 24 -11.64 -15.45 -3.42
N LYS A 25 -12.66 -15.82 -2.64
CA LYS A 25 -13.92 -15.08 -2.52
C LYS A 25 -13.83 -13.95 -1.48
N PHE A 26 -12.72 -13.21 -1.48
CA PHE A 26 -12.51 -12.05 -0.60
C PHE A 26 -12.29 -10.78 -1.41
N PRO A 27 -12.63 -9.59 -0.87
CA PRO A 27 -12.38 -8.33 -1.56
C PRO A 27 -10.89 -8.15 -1.89
N ARG A 28 -10.61 -7.64 -3.09
CA ARG A 28 -9.26 -7.52 -3.64
C ARG A 28 -8.32 -6.69 -2.75
N GLY A 29 -8.85 -5.65 -2.10
CA GLY A 29 -8.13 -4.84 -1.13
C GLY A 29 -7.60 -5.62 0.07
N ILE A 30 -8.38 -6.57 0.59
CA ILE A 30 -7.99 -7.45 1.70
C ILE A 30 -6.84 -8.37 1.24
N LEU A 31 -7.02 -9.02 0.09
CA LEU A 31 -6.01 -9.90 -0.51
C LEU A 31 -4.70 -9.13 -0.78
N HIS A 32 -4.81 -7.93 -1.33
CA HIS A 32 -3.67 -7.05 -1.56
C HIS A 32 -2.92 -6.71 -0.27
N ALA A 33 -3.64 -6.33 0.80
CA ALA A 33 -3.04 -6.02 2.10
C ALA A 33 -2.26 -7.21 2.67
N ILE A 34 -2.90 -8.39 2.73
CA ILE A 34 -2.31 -9.61 3.28
C ILE A 34 -1.07 -10.02 2.46
N LEU A 35 -1.17 -10.01 1.13
CA LEU A 35 -0.04 -10.36 0.26
C LEU A 35 1.12 -9.38 0.45
N MET A 36 0.84 -8.08 0.49
CA MET A 36 1.86 -7.05 0.68
C MET A 36 2.55 -7.22 2.05
N GLN A 37 1.79 -7.39 3.13
CA GLN A 37 2.32 -7.68 4.47
C GLN A 37 3.21 -8.93 4.47
N LYS A 38 2.75 -10.03 3.86
CA LYS A 38 3.55 -11.27 3.71
C LYS A 38 4.87 -11.03 2.97
N LYS A 39 4.88 -10.22 1.90
CA LYS A 39 6.13 -9.88 1.17
C LYS A 39 7.07 -9.01 1.99
N VAL A 40 6.56 -7.98 2.65
CA VAL A 40 7.35 -7.11 3.55
C VAL A 40 8.02 -7.93 4.64
N GLU A 41 7.29 -8.87 5.25
CA GLU A 41 7.84 -9.76 6.28
C GLU A 41 8.90 -10.71 5.74
N SER A 42 8.68 -11.28 4.55
CA SER A 42 9.69 -12.11 3.88
C SER A 42 10.97 -11.32 3.65
N VAL A 43 10.87 -10.09 3.14
CA VAL A 43 12.01 -9.21 2.92
C VAL A 43 12.73 -8.88 4.22
N LYS A 44 12.02 -8.44 5.26
CA LYS A 44 12.64 -8.09 6.56
C LYS A 44 13.48 -9.24 7.13
N ARG A 45 13.02 -10.50 6.98
CA ARG A 45 13.76 -11.69 7.44
C ARG A 45 15.02 -11.99 6.65
N LYS A 46 15.10 -11.62 5.38
CA LYS A 46 16.21 -12.06 4.50
C LYS A 46 17.08 -10.93 3.95
N TYR A 47 16.68 -9.67 4.10
CA TYR A 47 17.40 -8.54 3.52
C TYR A 47 18.87 -8.47 3.97
N HIS A 48 19.13 -8.71 5.26
CA HIS A 48 20.48 -8.71 5.83
C HIS A 48 21.40 -9.77 5.20
N LEU A 49 20.86 -10.88 4.69
CA LEU A 49 21.62 -11.93 4.00
C LEU A 49 22.18 -11.47 2.65
N PHE A 50 21.59 -10.42 2.06
CA PHE A 50 21.94 -9.92 0.72
C PHE A 50 22.58 -8.54 0.73
N SER A 51 22.33 -7.71 1.76
CA SER A 51 22.75 -6.30 1.79
C SER A 51 24.26 -6.10 1.78
N GLY A 52 25.05 -7.11 2.17
CA GLY A 52 26.51 -7.11 2.12
C GLY A 52 27.11 -7.72 0.84
N ARG A 53 26.30 -8.32 -0.04
CA ARG A 53 26.75 -9.05 -1.24
C ARG A 53 26.68 -8.22 -2.52
N THR A 54 26.74 -6.90 -2.42
CA THR A 54 26.54 -6.00 -3.58
C THR A 54 27.61 -6.19 -4.66
N LYS A 55 28.85 -6.50 -4.28
CA LYS A 55 29.95 -6.79 -5.22
C LYS A 55 29.68 -8.03 -6.06
N GLU A 56 29.33 -9.15 -5.41
CA GLU A 56 28.98 -10.41 -6.07
C GLU A 56 27.76 -10.25 -6.99
N ILE A 57 26.75 -9.47 -6.56
CA ILE A 57 25.58 -9.15 -7.40
C ILE A 57 26.01 -8.39 -8.66
N LEU A 58 26.90 -7.40 -8.52
CA LEU A 58 27.40 -6.61 -9.65
C LEU A 58 28.24 -7.46 -10.61
N GLU A 59 29.15 -8.28 -10.10
CA GLU A 59 29.99 -9.17 -10.92
C GLU A 59 29.12 -10.13 -11.74
N PHE A 60 28.16 -10.81 -11.08
CA PHE A 60 27.23 -11.69 -11.75
C PHE A 60 26.38 -10.96 -12.80
N TRP A 61 25.94 -9.72 -12.49
CA TRP A 61 25.20 -8.89 -13.43
C TRP A 61 26.04 -8.53 -14.66
N LYS A 62 27.29 -8.10 -14.48
CA LYS A 62 28.21 -7.76 -15.57
C LYS A 62 28.43 -8.93 -16.52
N GLU A 63 28.54 -10.15 -15.98
CA GLU A 63 28.79 -11.36 -16.76
C GLU A 63 27.52 -11.92 -17.41
N LYS A 64 26.42 -12.04 -16.66
CA LYS A 64 25.23 -12.80 -17.08
C LYS A 64 24.05 -11.93 -17.52
N LYS A 65 24.11 -10.60 -17.31
CA LYS A 65 23.02 -9.63 -17.57
C LYS A 65 21.66 -10.03 -16.96
N ARG A 66 21.71 -10.72 -15.83
CA ARG A 66 20.53 -11.15 -15.05
C ARG A 66 20.88 -11.24 -13.57
N PHE A 67 19.88 -11.27 -12.70
CA PHE A 67 20.09 -11.45 -11.26
C PHE A 67 20.36 -12.92 -10.91
N PRO A 68 21.20 -13.20 -9.90
CA PRO A 68 21.37 -14.55 -9.37
C PRO A 68 20.06 -15.14 -8.82
N GLU A 69 19.87 -16.45 -8.95
CA GLU A 69 18.67 -17.14 -8.47
C GLU A 69 18.54 -17.12 -6.95
N TRP A 70 19.67 -17.15 -6.24
CA TRP A 70 19.72 -17.05 -4.78
C TRP A 70 19.26 -15.67 -4.27
N LEU A 71 19.27 -14.63 -5.11
CA LEU A 71 18.79 -13.29 -4.74
C LEU A 71 17.27 -13.25 -4.80
N THR A 72 16.59 -13.69 -3.74
CA THR A 72 15.13 -13.86 -3.73
C THR A 72 14.35 -12.61 -3.31
N LEU A 73 14.98 -11.42 -3.29
CA LEU A 73 14.31 -10.15 -2.95
C LEU A 73 13.29 -9.70 -4.01
N THR A 74 12.47 -8.70 -3.68
CA THR A 74 11.53 -8.10 -4.64
C THR A 74 12.29 -7.34 -5.73
N PRO A 75 11.70 -7.15 -6.94
CA PRO A 75 12.41 -6.59 -8.08
C PRO A 75 13.14 -5.27 -7.78
N VAL A 76 12.48 -4.32 -7.08
CA VAL A 76 13.11 -3.03 -6.77
C VAL A 76 14.26 -3.19 -5.79
N LEU A 77 14.16 -4.07 -4.80
CA LEU A 77 15.25 -4.30 -3.86
C LEU A 77 16.47 -4.95 -4.52
N LYS A 78 16.26 -5.86 -5.50
CA LYS A 78 17.37 -6.39 -6.31
C LYS A 78 18.10 -5.27 -7.05
N VAL A 79 17.35 -4.40 -7.71
CA VAL A 79 17.87 -3.22 -8.42
C VAL A 79 18.60 -2.28 -7.48
N ARG A 80 18.06 -2.01 -6.28
CA ARG A 80 18.74 -1.15 -5.29
C ARG A 80 20.10 -1.71 -4.88
N LEU A 81 20.23 -3.03 -4.69
CA LEU A 81 21.51 -3.66 -4.36
C LEU A 81 22.48 -3.62 -5.54
N LEU A 82 22.00 -3.81 -6.77
CA LEU A 82 22.82 -3.67 -7.98
C LEU A 82 23.37 -2.25 -8.13
N LEU A 83 22.50 -1.24 -8.07
CA LEU A 83 22.89 0.16 -8.18
C LEU A 83 23.86 0.57 -7.05
N LYS A 84 23.64 0.06 -5.83
CA LYS A 84 24.59 0.24 -4.73
C LYS A 84 25.95 -0.40 -5.02
N GLY A 85 25.98 -1.57 -5.66
CA GLY A 85 27.22 -2.20 -6.13
C GLY A 85 27.93 -1.39 -7.21
N MET A 86 27.18 -0.63 -8.03
CA MET A 86 27.68 0.35 -9.00
C MET A 86 28.02 1.72 -8.39
N ASP A 87 28.14 1.80 -7.06
CA ASP A 87 28.47 3.02 -6.31
C ASP A 87 27.45 4.18 -6.43
N PHE A 88 26.19 3.89 -6.80
CA PHE A 88 25.14 4.90 -6.77
C PHE A 88 24.81 5.27 -5.31
N THR A 89 24.76 6.57 -5.04
CA THR A 89 24.25 7.11 -3.76
C THR A 89 22.76 6.83 -3.60
N THR A 90 22.26 6.84 -2.36
CA THR A 90 20.81 6.72 -2.08
C THR A 90 19.96 7.72 -2.86
N LYS A 91 20.46 8.96 -3.05
CA LYS A 91 19.78 10.00 -3.84
C LYS A 91 19.70 9.61 -5.32
N GLN A 92 20.80 9.15 -5.90
CA GLN A 92 20.83 8.68 -7.29
C GLN A 92 19.95 7.45 -7.49
N ILE A 93 19.96 6.49 -6.56
CA ILE A 93 19.08 5.31 -6.60
C ILE A 93 17.61 5.72 -6.60
N ASN A 94 17.23 6.64 -5.70
CA ASN A 94 15.85 7.12 -5.64
C ASN A 94 15.44 7.90 -6.90
N LYS A 95 16.38 8.65 -7.51
CA LYS A 95 16.16 9.32 -8.81
C LYS A 95 15.96 8.28 -9.92
N ALA A 96 16.85 7.29 -10.01
CA ALA A 96 16.80 6.21 -10.99
C ALA A 96 15.46 5.44 -10.94
N LEU A 97 14.96 5.14 -9.74
CA LEU A 97 13.67 4.45 -9.57
C LEU A 97 12.46 5.31 -9.99
N ARG A 98 12.54 6.64 -9.91
CA ARG A 98 11.47 7.57 -10.32
C ARG A 98 11.51 7.90 -11.81
N SER A 99 12.72 8.01 -12.37
CA SER A 99 12.95 8.31 -13.78
C SER A 99 13.89 7.28 -14.41
N PRO A 100 13.43 6.03 -14.65
CA PRO A 100 14.29 5.00 -15.26
C PRO A 100 14.80 5.38 -16.66
N ASN A 101 14.03 6.19 -17.40
CA ASN A 101 14.34 6.62 -18.76
C ASN A 101 15.54 7.59 -18.84
N GLU A 102 16.03 8.11 -17.70
CA GLU A 102 17.23 8.95 -17.64
C GLU A 102 18.54 8.15 -17.51
N LEU A 103 18.45 6.82 -17.41
CA LEU A 103 19.60 5.91 -17.32
C LEU A 103 20.00 5.42 -18.72
N GLU A 104 21.23 4.91 -18.83
CA GLU A 104 21.68 4.21 -20.04
C GLU A 104 20.82 2.97 -20.33
N ASP A 105 20.64 2.65 -21.61
CA ASP A 105 19.64 1.71 -22.15
C ASP A 105 19.45 0.41 -21.35
N GLU A 106 20.54 -0.31 -21.04
CA GLU A 106 20.44 -1.60 -20.34
C GLU A 106 19.93 -1.41 -18.90
N LEU A 107 20.46 -0.41 -18.19
CA LEU A 107 20.08 -0.12 -16.83
C LEU A 107 18.66 0.45 -16.77
N SER A 108 18.30 1.29 -17.73
CA SER A 108 16.95 1.84 -17.90
C SER A 108 15.90 0.72 -17.97
N LYS A 109 16.09 -0.26 -18.87
CA LYS A 109 15.16 -1.39 -19.04
C LYS A 109 14.99 -2.20 -17.76
N VAL A 110 16.07 -2.45 -17.03
CA VAL A 110 16.05 -3.26 -15.80
C VAL A 110 15.35 -2.54 -14.66
N VAL A 111 15.65 -1.25 -14.50
CA VAL A 111 15.04 -0.40 -13.48
C VAL A 111 13.55 -0.21 -13.79
N TYR A 112 13.18 0.09 -15.04
CA TYR A 112 11.78 0.20 -15.49
C TYR A 112 10.99 -1.09 -15.22
N ASN A 113 11.55 -2.24 -15.58
CA ASN A 113 10.91 -3.54 -15.34
C ASN A 113 10.72 -3.83 -13.85
N ALA A 114 11.66 -3.42 -12.99
CA ALA A 114 11.52 -3.58 -11.55
C ALA A 114 10.41 -2.69 -10.98
N VAL A 115 10.42 -1.40 -11.34
CA VAL A 115 9.46 -0.40 -10.87
C VAL A 115 8.04 -0.74 -11.33
N SER A 116 7.86 -1.15 -12.59
CA SER A 116 6.54 -1.50 -13.16
C SER A 116 5.91 -2.79 -12.61
N ARG A 117 6.67 -3.61 -11.85
CA ARG A 117 6.22 -4.92 -11.35
C ARG A 117 6.19 -5.04 -9.83
N ASP A 118 7.01 -4.27 -9.11
CA ASP A 118 7.13 -4.38 -7.66
C ASP A 118 6.02 -3.58 -6.95
N PHE A 119 4.96 -4.28 -6.53
CA PHE A 119 3.83 -3.70 -5.79
C PHE A 119 4.11 -3.40 -4.31
N VAL A 120 5.35 -3.55 -3.85
CA VAL A 120 5.72 -3.36 -2.45
C VAL A 120 6.67 -2.19 -2.25
N TYR A 121 7.74 -2.11 -3.06
CA TYR A 121 8.84 -1.16 -2.84
C TYR A 121 9.06 -0.17 -3.99
N SER A 122 8.26 -0.22 -5.07
CA SER A 122 8.34 0.78 -6.14
C SER A 122 7.78 2.15 -5.70
N PRO A 123 8.21 3.25 -6.34
CA PRO A 123 7.59 4.57 -6.16
C PRO A 123 6.07 4.55 -6.36
N ILE A 124 5.60 3.81 -7.37
CA ILE A 124 4.17 3.65 -7.69
C ILE A 124 3.44 2.93 -6.54
N ALA A 125 4.00 1.86 -6.01
CA ALA A 125 3.44 1.16 -4.84
C ALA A 125 3.38 2.07 -3.60
N ALA A 126 4.42 2.88 -3.38
CA ALA A 126 4.44 3.85 -2.28
C ALA A 126 3.37 4.93 -2.46
N LYS A 127 3.20 5.46 -3.67
CA LYS A 127 2.12 6.39 -4.03
C LYS A 127 0.74 5.76 -3.76
N LEU A 128 0.54 4.51 -4.18
CA LEU A 128 -0.71 3.78 -3.93
C LEU A 128 -0.99 3.62 -2.44
N GLN A 129 -0.01 3.20 -1.62
CA GLN A 129 -0.23 3.11 -0.17
C GLN A 129 -0.59 4.46 0.44
N GLY A 130 0.05 5.55 0.00
CA GLY A 130 -0.29 6.89 0.45
C GLY A 130 -1.72 7.29 0.07
N VAL A 131 -2.17 6.98 -1.15
CA VAL A 131 -3.55 7.25 -1.59
C VAL A 131 -4.55 6.41 -0.80
N LEU A 132 -4.31 5.11 -0.61
CA LEU A 132 -5.20 4.26 0.19
C LEU A 132 -5.30 4.74 1.65
N GLY A 133 -4.21 5.25 2.23
CA GLY A 133 -4.21 5.88 3.55
C GLY A 133 -5.15 7.09 3.61
N LYS A 134 -4.98 8.02 2.65
CA LYS A 134 -5.83 9.22 2.51
C LYS A 134 -7.30 8.89 2.30
N ILE A 135 -7.63 7.85 1.54
CA ILE A 135 -9.03 7.41 1.38
C ILE A 135 -9.61 7.03 2.74
N GLY A 136 -8.86 6.28 3.55
CA GLY A 136 -9.27 5.89 4.90
C GLY A 136 -9.52 7.10 5.81
N GLU A 137 -8.59 8.06 5.84
CA GLU A 137 -8.75 9.30 6.59
C GLU A 137 -9.99 10.08 6.12
N ARG A 138 -10.17 10.22 4.80
CA ARG A 138 -11.31 10.95 4.22
C ARG A 138 -12.67 10.34 4.58
N ILE A 139 -12.79 9.01 4.67
CA ILE A 139 -14.03 8.35 5.11
C ILE A 139 -14.41 8.78 6.53
N ILE A 140 -13.44 8.84 7.45
CA ILE A 140 -13.69 9.30 8.83
C ILE A 140 -14.04 10.79 8.82
N GLU A 141 -13.28 11.59 8.08
CA GLU A 141 -13.47 13.04 8.00
C GLU A 141 -14.88 13.40 7.52
N GLU A 142 -15.35 12.79 6.43
CA GLU A 142 -16.69 13.00 5.88
C GLU A 142 -17.75 12.58 6.91
N LYS A 143 -17.58 11.42 7.56
CA LYS A 143 -18.53 10.95 8.57
C LYS A 143 -18.63 11.86 9.80
N LEU A 144 -17.50 12.37 10.29
CA LEU A 144 -17.48 13.29 11.44
C LEU A 144 -18.13 14.63 11.09
N LYS A 145 -17.86 15.16 9.88
CA LYS A 145 -18.50 16.38 9.37
C LYS A 145 -20.01 16.21 9.21
N ASP A 146 -20.47 15.08 8.67
CA ASP A 146 -21.90 14.78 8.53
C ASP A 146 -22.62 14.71 9.89
N LEU A 147 -21.91 14.31 10.95
CA LEU A 147 -22.42 14.28 12.32
C LEU A 147 -22.28 15.62 13.05
N GLY A 148 -21.67 16.64 12.43
CA GLY A 148 -21.39 17.92 13.07
C GLY A 148 -20.38 17.82 14.22
N ILE A 149 -19.51 16.81 14.21
CA ILE A 149 -18.50 16.59 15.25
C ILE A 149 -17.24 17.37 14.89
N GLU A 150 -16.82 18.27 15.79
CA GLU A 150 -15.53 18.95 15.69
C GLU A 150 -14.39 18.02 16.07
N PHE A 151 -13.29 18.06 15.32
CA PHE A 151 -12.09 17.27 15.57
C PHE A 151 -10.83 18.06 15.19
N LYS A 152 -9.71 17.66 15.78
CA LYS A 152 -8.38 18.13 15.41
C LYS A 152 -7.63 17.03 14.67
N THR A 153 -6.94 17.42 13.62
CA THR A 153 -6.05 16.56 12.84
C THR A 153 -4.60 16.65 13.33
N GLU A 154 -3.75 15.69 12.92
CA GLU A 154 -2.30 15.72 13.23
C GLU A 154 -1.65 17.08 12.88
N LYS A 155 -2.06 17.70 11.77
CA LYS A 155 -1.52 18.99 11.31
C LYS A 155 -1.80 20.14 12.26
N GLU A 156 -2.93 20.11 12.97
CA GLU A 156 -3.37 21.17 13.85
C GLU A 156 -2.77 21.05 15.25
N LEU A 157 -2.45 19.82 15.67
CA LEU A 157 -2.02 19.53 17.03
C LEU A 157 -0.54 19.85 17.32
N LYS A 158 0.28 20.17 16.30
CA LYS A 158 1.70 20.62 16.39
C LYS A 158 2.59 19.84 17.38
N THR A 159 2.22 18.63 17.76
CA THR A 159 2.93 17.77 18.71
C THR A 159 3.45 16.52 17.99
N GLN A 160 4.51 15.89 18.51
CA GLN A 160 5.28 14.90 17.75
C GLN A 160 4.55 13.57 17.42
N LYS A 161 3.48 13.20 18.14
CA LYS A 161 2.76 11.93 17.93
C LYS A 161 1.31 12.06 18.36
N THR A 162 0.40 12.22 17.40
CA THR A 162 -1.03 12.32 17.65
C THR A 162 -1.78 11.31 16.77
N PRO A 163 -2.96 10.84 17.22
CA PRO A 163 -3.85 10.09 16.36
C PRO A 163 -4.30 10.93 15.16
N ASP A 164 -4.77 10.27 14.10
CA ASP A 164 -5.23 10.95 12.88
C ASP A 164 -6.38 11.94 13.16
N PHE A 165 -7.28 11.57 14.07
CA PHE A 165 -8.38 12.42 14.55
C PHE A 165 -8.43 12.43 16.08
N PHE A 166 -8.52 13.61 16.67
CA PHE A 166 -8.59 13.83 18.11
C PHE A 166 -9.78 14.73 18.47
N PHE A 167 -10.46 14.40 19.56
CA PHE A 167 -11.57 15.18 20.10
C PHE A 167 -11.12 15.86 21.41
N GLU A 168 -11.43 17.15 21.59
CA GLU A 168 -11.06 17.86 22.83
C GLU A 168 -11.68 17.18 24.05
N GLU A 169 -12.98 16.90 23.95
CA GLU A 169 -13.77 16.18 24.94
C GLU A 169 -14.12 14.77 24.45
N PRO A 170 -14.14 13.75 25.35
CA PRO A 170 -14.62 12.42 25.01
C PRO A 170 -16.08 12.45 24.55
N LEU A 171 -16.39 11.75 23.46
CA LEU A 171 -17.74 11.66 22.90
C LEU A 171 -18.15 10.20 22.67
N GLU A 172 -19.46 9.96 22.58
CA GLU A 172 -20.00 8.64 22.26
C GLU A 172 -20.15 8.49 20.74
N LEU A 173 -19.37 7.57 20.16
CA LEU A 173 -19.42 7.25 18.73
C LEU A 173 -19.42 5.73 18.55
N PHE A 174 -20.35 5.23 17.73
CA PHE A 174 -20.51 3.79 17.45
C PHE A 174 -20.69 2.94 18.72
N GLY A 175 -21.41 3.47 19.72
CA GLY A 175 -21.65 2.82 21.01
C GLY A 175 -20.41 2.73 21.91
N ARG A 176 -19.40 3.58 21.67
CA ARG A 176 -18.17 3.65 22.46
C ARG A 176 -17.87 5.08 22.85
N LYS A 177 -17.48 5.31 24.10
CA LYS A 177 -16.92 6.59 24.53
C LYS A 177 -15.46 6.66 24.09
N ILE A 178 -15.12 7.56 23.18
CA ILE A 178 -13.78 7.68 22.58
C ILE A 178 -13.31 9.13 22.56
N ARG A 179 -11.99 9.31 22.51
CA ARG A 179 -11.34 10.63 22.37
C ARG A 179 -10.47 10.75 21.11
N TRP A 180 -10.25 9.64 20.40
CA TRP A 180 -9.48 9.66 19.16
C TRP A 180 -9.82 8.50 18.22
N ILE A 181 -9.52 8.70 16.94
CA ILE A 181 -9.63 7.70 15.87
C ILE A 181 -8.29 7.63 15.14
N GLU A 182 -7.80 6.41 14.90
CA GLU A 182 -6.64 6.13 14.06
C GLU A 182 -7.05 5.32 12.82
N SER A 183 -6.68 5.81 11.64
CA SER A 183 -6.96 5.25 10.33
C SER A 183 -5.78 4.39 9.84
N LYS A 184 -6.03 3.10 9.58
CA LYS A 184 -5.03 2.20 9.01
C LYS A 184 -5.55 1.54 7.74
N ALA A 185 -5.01 1.94 6.60
CA ALA A 185 -5.21 1.23 5.33
C ALA A 185 -4.41 -0.09 5.29
N LEU A 186 -4.63 -1.01 6.24
CA LEU A 186 -3.92 -2.29 6.40
C LEU A 186 -4.90 -3.39 6.79
N PHE A 187 -4.46 -4.66 6.73
CA PHE A 187 -5.17 -5.77 7.36
C PHE A 187 -4.60 -5.99 8.78
N ALA A 188 -5.46 -6.00 9.79
CA ALA A 188 -5.07 -6.30 11.17
C ALA A 188 -4.99 -7.82 11.40
N ASP A 189 -3.82 -8.39 11.17
CA ASP A 189 -3.44 -9.69 11.74
C ASP A 189 -2.84 -9.52 13.14
N LEU A 190 -2.68 -10.62 13.91
CA LEU A 190 -2.14 -10.58 15.28
C LEU A 190 -0.79 -9.84 15.38
N ARG A 191 0.10 -10.04 14.41
CA ARG A 191 1.43 -9.44 14.41
C ARG A 191 1.39 -7.97 14.03
N THR A 192 0.59 -7.62 13.03
CA THR A 192 0.39 -6.24 12.58
C THR A 192 -0.27 -5.44 13.71
N TYR A 193 -1.31 -5.98 14.33
CA TYR A 193 -1.94 -5.40 15.51
C TYR A 193 -0.90 -5.15 16.62
N GLU A 194 -0.14 -6.16 17.03
CA GLU A 194 0.83 -6.02 18.12
C GLU A 194 1.96 -5.03 17.80
N LEU A 195 2.38 -4.98 16.53
CA LEU A 195 3.38 -4.02 16.05
C LEU A 195 2.89 -2.58 16.23
N TYR A 196 1.66 -2.27 15.80
CA TYR A 196 1.10 -0.91 15.92
C TYR A 196 0.68 -0.60 17.35
N ARG A 197 0.24 -1.62 18.11
CA ARG A 197 -0.08 -1.50 19.54
C ARG A 197 1.11 -0.91 20.30
N LYS A 198 2.26 -1.58 20.20
CA LYS A 198 3.52 -1.19 20.87
C LYS A 198 4.08 0.14 20.36
N LYS A 199 3.95 0.44 19.07
CA LYS A 199 4.61 1.61 18.46
C LYS A 199 3.86 2.91 18.65
N GLN A 200 2.54 2.85 18.71
CA GLN A 200 1.69 4.02 18.53
C GLN A 200 0.48 3.97 19.48
N ILE A 201 -0.34 2.93 19.40
CA ILE A 201 -1.66 2.91 20.05
C ILE A 201 -1.57 2.95 21.57
N SER A 202 -0.65 2.21 22.20
CA SER A 202 -0.49 2.24 23.67
C SER A 202 -0.15 3.64 24.17
N LYS A 203 0.69 4.38 23.44
CA LYS A 203 1.03 5.76 23.78
C LYS A 203 -0.18 6.69 23.65
N TYR A 204 -1.05 6.46 22.67
CA TYR A 204 -2.28 7.26 22.51
C TYR A 204 -3.27 6.98 23.62
N GLN A 205 -3.40 5.71 24.03
CA GLN A 205 -4.23 5.35 25.18
C GLN A 205 -3.73 6.00 26.48
N GLU A 206 -2.42 5.99 26.72
CA GLU A 206 -1.82 6.64 27.89
C GLU A 206 -2.01 8.16 27.89
N LEU A 207 -1.90 8.83 26.73
CA LEU A 207 -1.96 10.29 26.64
C LEU A 207 -3.38 10.85 26.52
N PHE A 208 -4.26 10.12 25.83
CA PHE A 208 -5.56 10.64 25.37
C PHE A 208 -6.75 9.80 25.85
N GLY A 209 -6.51 8.68 26.54
CA GLY A 209 -7.57 7.76 26.97
C GLY A 209 -8.07 6.89 25.82
N ASP A 210 -9.32 6.42 25.93
CA ASP A 210 -9.88 5.46 24.99
C ASP A 210 -10.03 6.03 23.57
N GLY A 211 -9.80 5.17 22.58
CA GLY A 211 -9.99 5.49 21.18
C GLY A 211 -10.16 4.25 20.33
N ILE A 212 -10.32 4.45 19.04
CA ILE A 212 -10.63 3.39 18.07
C ILE A 212 -9.61 3.39 16.93
N VAL A 213 -9.17 2.19 16.56
CA VAL A 213 -8.31 2.00 15.38
C VAL A 213 -9.12 1.29 14.32
N VAL A 214 -9.21 1.89 13.14
CA VAL A 214 -9.97 1.37 12.00
C VAL A 214 -9.00 0.76 10.98
N TYR A 215 -9.09 -0.56 10.78
CA TYR A 215 -8.34 -1.28 9.76
C TYR A 215 -9.19 -1.50 8.51
N TRP A 216 -9.05 -0.59 7.55
CA TRP A 216 -9.91 -0.52 6.36
C TRP A 216 -9.87 -1.74 5.45
N ARG A 217 -8.77 -2.50 5.50
CA ARG A 217 -8.60 -3.70 4.68
C ARG A 217 -8.91 -4.97 5.46
N GLY A 218 -9.60 -4.87 6.60
CA GLY A 218 -10.10 -5.98 7.40
C GLY A 218 -9.24 -6.32 8.62
N CYS A 219 -9.73 -7.23 9.45
CA CYS A 219 -9.02 -7.71 10.64
C CYS A 219 -9.36 -9.18 10.95
N ILE A 220 -8.53 -9.82 11.79
CA ILE A 220 -8.88 -11.11 12.39
C ILE A 220 -9.96 -10.89 13.46
N LYS A 221 -10.99 -11.72 13.45
CA LYS A 221 -12.10 -11.72 14.41
C LYS A 221 -11.56 -11.83 15.84
N GLY A 222 -12.10 -11.02 16.75
CA GLY A 222 -11.72 -11.00 18.17
C GLY A 222 -10.61 -10.01 18.52
N LEU A 223 -9.97 -9.37 17.53
CA LEU A 223 -9.10 -8.23 17.80
C LEU A 223 -9.92 -7.01 18.27
N PRO A 224 -9.44 -6.22 19.25
CA PRO A 224 -10.14 -5.04 19.77
C PRO A 224 -9.95 -3.83 18.84
N VAL A 225 -10.34 -3.98 17.57
CA VAL A 225 -10.20 -2.96 16.51
C VAL A 225 -11.47 -2.94 15.66
N SER A 226 -11.68 -1.86 14.90
CA SER A 226 -12.75 -1.79 13.90
C SER A 226 -12.24 -2.27 12.54
N ASP A 227 -13.12 -2.92 11.78
CA ASP A 227 -12.92 -3.32 10.39
C ASP A 227 -13.56 -2.34 9.38
N GLY A 228 -13.95 -1.16 9.88
CA GLY A 228 -14.64 -0.10 9.16
C GLY A 228 -16.12 -0.39 8.86
N SER A 229 -16.74 -1.40 9.50
CA SER A 229 -18.15 -1.72 9.30
C SER A 229 -19.11 -0.59 9.72
N GLU A 230 -18.67 0.29 10.60
CA GLU A 230 -19.43 1.45 11.10
C GLU A 230 -19.51 2.63 10.11
N PHE A 231 -18.70 2.56 9.03
CA PHE A 231 -18.64 3.57 7.98
C PHE A 231 -19.15 2.97 6.69
N ASP A 232 -19.94 3.69 5.90
CA ASP A 232 -20.36 3.25 4.57
C ASP A 232 -20.14 4.35 3.54
N GLY A 233 -20.01 3.96 2.27
CA GLY A 233 -19.80 4.92 1.19
C GLY A 233 -18.93 4.38 0.06
N ASP A 234 -18.82 5.17 -0.99
CA ASP A 234 -18.08 4.80 -2.19
C ASP A 234 -16.57 4.62 -1.95
N LEU A 235 -15.99 5.51 -1.15
CA LEU A 235 -14.57 5.45 -0.77
C LEU A 235 -14.20 4.13 -0.06
N LYS A 236 -15.08 3.59 0.79
CA LYS A 236 -14.88 2.29 1.43
C LYS A 236 -14.91 1.15 0.39
N ARG A 237 -15.83 1.22 -0.59
CA ARG A 237 -15.85 0.26 -1.72
C ARG A 237 -14.56 0.33 -2.52
N LYS A 238 -14.06 1.52 -2.85
CA LYS A 238 -12.78 1.71 -3.55
C LYS A 238 -11.61 1.05 -2.81
N LEU A 239 -11.54 1.12 -1.48
CA LEU A 239 -10.51 0.44 -0.67
C LEU A 239 -10.59 -1.09 -0.78
N LEU A 240 -11.81 -1.64 -0.77
CA LEU A 240 -12.04 -3.08 -0.75
C LEU A 240 -11.99 -3.71 -2.14
N GLU A 241 -12.50 -3.02 -3.16
CA GLU A 241 -12.59 -3.55 -4.52
C GLU A 241 -11.33 -3.33 -5.33
N MET A 242 -10.58 -2.25 -5.05
CA MET A 242 -9.39 -1.84 -5.82
C MET A 242 -9.63 -1.96 -7.33
N SER A 243 -10.68 -1.31 -7.84
CA SER A 243 -11.10 -1.41 -9.25
C SER A 243 -10.95 -0.07 -9.97
N LEU A 244 -10.50 -0.12 -11.22
CA LEU A 244 -10.36 1.04 -12.11
C LEU A 244 -11.07 0.75 -13.42
N PHE A 245 -11.77 1.75 -13.95
CA PHE A 245 -12.39 1.67 -15.27
C PHE A 245 -11.59 2.47 -16.29
N PHE A 246 -11.51 1.96 -17.50
CA PHE A 246 -10.81 2.62 -18.61
C PHE A 246 -11.71 2.75 -19.82
N SER A 247 -11.70 3.92 -20.46
CA SER A 247 -12.34 4.11 -21.76
C SER A 247 -11.35 3.79 -22.87
N LYS A 248 -11.68 2.79 -23.71
CA LYS A 248 -10.84 2.43 -24.87
C LYS A 248 -10.94 3.42 -26.01
N SER A 249 -12.00 4.24 -26.05
CA SER A 249 -12.16 5.29 -27.07
C SER A 249 -11.29 6.52 -26.79
N GLU A 250 -10.75 6.65 -25.57
CA GLU A 250 -9.84 7.71 -25.15
C GLU A 250 -8.41 7.18 -24.96
N GLU A 251 -7.73 6.82 -26.06
CA GLU A 251 -6.32 6.40 -25.99
C GLU A 251 -5.38 7.62 -25.82
N ILE A 252 -4.40 7.49 -24.93
CA ILE A 252 -3.43 8.55 -24.66
C ILE A 252 -1.98 8.05 -24.72
N ASP A 253 -1.12 8.92 -25.25
CA ASP A 253 0.33 8.78 -25.20
C ASP A 253 0.92 9.36 -23.92
N GLY A 254 2.11 8.89 -23.55
CA GLY A 254 2.86 9.40 -22.40
C GLY A 254 3.74 8.35 -21.75
N ASP A 255 4.51 8.79 -20.74
CA ASP A 255 5.32 7.89 -19.92
C ASP A 255 4.39 7.00 -19.06
N PRO A 256 4.38 5.67 -19.28
CA PRO A 256 3.44 4.79 -18.59
C PRO A 256 3.59 4.78 -17.06
N LEU A 257 4.80 5.03 -16.53
CA LEU A 257 5.01 5.10 -15.09
C LEU A 257 4.35 6.36 -14.52
N LYS A 258 4.51 7.51 -15.20
CA LYS A 258 3.90 8.78 -14.78
C LYS A 258 2.38 8.71 -14.86
N LEU A 259 1.84 8.16 -15.96
CA LEU A 259 0.40 7.95 -16.12
C LEU A 259 -0.16 7.05 -15.02
N ALA A 260 0.52 5.95 -14.68
CA ALA A 260 0.09 5.09 -13.57
C ALA A 260 0.10 5.81 -12.21
N GLU A 261 1.13 6.64 -11.93
CA GLU A 261 1.17 7.46 -10.71
C GLU A 261 0.06 8.52 -10.65
N GLU A 262 -0.25 9.14 -11.78
CA GLU A 262 -1.34 10.11 -11.94
C GLU A 262 -2.70 9.44 -11.70
N PHE A 263 -2.98 8.32 -12.37
CA PHE A 263 -4.24 7.58 -12.19
C PHE A 263 -4.43 7.12 -10.74
N ILE A 264 -3.35 6.66 -10.09
CA ILE A 264 -3.39 6.35 -8.66
C ILE A 264 -3.66 7.61 -7.84
N GLY A 265 -3.03 8.75 -8.16
CA GLY A 265 -3.25 10.03 -7.49
C GLY A 265 -4.71 10.48 -7.51
N ASP A 266 -5.38 10.26 -8.64
CA ASP A 266 -6.76 10.64 -8.90
C ASP A 266 -7.79 9.58 -8.47
N TYR A 267 -7.34 8.41 -7.98
CA TYR A 267 -8.22 7.30 -7.62
C TYR A 267 -9.29 7.64 -6.57
N ILE A 268 -9.02 8.65 -5.73
CA ILE A 268 -9.97 9.13 -4.71
C ILE A 268 -11.21 9.76 -5.37
N THR A 269 -11.02 10.50 -6.46
CA THR A 269 -12.04 11.37 -7.06
C THR A 269 -12.57 10.86 -8.39
N LYS A 270 -11.83 9.99 -9.09
CA LYS A 270 -12.19 9.46 -10.40
C LYS A 270 -12.30 7.94 -10.37
N ASP A 271 -13.20 7.42 -11.20
CA ASP A 271 -13.38 5.98 -11.43
C ASP A 271 -12.98 5.55 -12.84
N THR A 272 -13.10 6.46 -13.81
CA THR A 272 -12.83 6.20 -15.22
C THR A 272 -11.64 7.01 -15.68
N PHE A 273 -10.72 6.37 -16.40
CA PHE A 273 -9.46 6.92 -16.84
C PHE A 273 -9.26 6.68 -18.35
N PRO A 274 -8.49 7.55 -19.04
CA PRO A 274 -8.11 7.31 -20.43
C PRO A 274 -7.20 6.10 -20.55
N TYR A 275 -7.25 5.41 -21.69
CA TYR A 275 -6.54 4.16 -21.93
C TYR A 275 -5.08 4.38 -22.35
N ASN A 276 -4.17 3.73 -21.63
CA ASN A 276 -2.80 3.49 -22.06
C ASN A 276 -2.42 2.06 -21.71
N ARG A 277 -2.01 1.26 -22.72
CA ARG A 277 -1.78 -0.18 -22.57
C ARG A 277 -0.77 -0.52 -21.48
N GLU A 278 0.36 0.19 -21.44
CA GLU A 278 1.43 -0.09 -20.49
C GLU A 278 1.09 0.43 -19.07
N ALA A 279 0.44 1.59 -18.96
CA ALA A 279 -0.04 2.08 -17.66
C ALA A 279 -1.07 1.12 -17.04
N VAL A 280 -1.99 0.58 -17.85
CA VAL A 280 -2.94 -0.46 -17.42
C VAL A 280 -2.21 -1.72 -16.94
N ARG A 281 -1.15 -2.16 -17.64
CA ARG A 281 -0.33 -3.32 -17.23
C ARG A 281 0.34 -3.06 -15.87
N ILE A 282 0.88 -1.86 -15.66
CA ILE A 282 1.48 -1.43 -14.40
C ILE A 282 0.45 -1.47 -13.28
N LEU A 283 -0.73 -0.90 -13.48
CA LEU A 283 -1.79 -0.86 -12.46
C LEU A 283 -2.29 -2.27 -12.07
N ARG A 284 -2.39 -3.19 -13.03
CA ARG A 284 -2.64 -4.61 -12.73
C ARG A 284 -1.55 -5.21 -11.85
N ASN A 285 -0.29 -4.90 -12.13
CA ASN A 285 0.84 -5.32 -11.28
C ASN A 285 0.81 -4.65 -9.90
N MET A 286 0.15 -3.50 -9.72
CA MET A 286 -0.09 -2.87 -8.41
C MET A 286 -1.29 -3.46 -7.68
N GLY A 287 -1.97 -4.45 -8.26
CA GLY A 287 -3.08 -5.15 -7.62
C GLY A 287 -4.46 -4.58 -7.92
N PHE A 288 -4.59 -3.64 -8.86
CA PHE A 288 -5.91 -3.20 -9.32
C PHE A 288 -6.59 -4.25 -10.18
N ARG A 289 -7.92 -4.34 -10.05
CA ARG A 289 -8.80 -4.93 -11.05
C ARG A 289 -9.08 -3.87 -12.11
N VAL A 290 -8.62 -4.09 -13.33
CA VAL A 290 -8.83 -3.15 -14.44
C VAL A 290 -9.98 -3.64 -15.32
N LEU A 291 -10.99 -2.79 -15.45
CA LEU A 291 -12.20 -3.00 -16.23
C LEU A 291 -12.25 -1.99 -17.37
N PHE A 292 -13.00 -2.31 -18.43
CA PHE A 292 -13.20 -1.43 -19.56
C PHE A 292 -14.68 -1.07 -19.65
N ARG A 293 -14.95 0.21 -19.95
CA ARG A 293 -16.29 0.66 -20.31
C ARG A 293 -16.28 0.97 -21.80
N GLU A 294 -17.30 0.49 -22.50
CA GLU A 294 -17.65 1.04 -23.80
C GLU A 294 -18.43 2.32 -23.51
N THR A 295 -17.82 3.45 -23.81
CA THR A 295 -18.51 4.74 -23.93
C THR A 295 -18.62 5.06 -25.41
#